data_AF-A0A6I9Q6L5-F1
#
_entry.id   AF-A0A6I9Q6L5-F1
#
_cell.length_a   1.000
_cell.length_b   1.000
_cell.length_c   1.000
_cell.angle_alpha   90.00
_cell.angle_beta   90.00
_cell.angle_gamma   90.00
#
_symmetry.space_group_name_H-M   'P 1'
#
loop_
_entity.id
_entity.type
_entity.pdbx_description
1 polymer ?
#
loop_
_entity_poly.entity_id
_entity_poly.type
_entity_poly.pdbx_seq_one_letter_code
_entity_poly.pdbx_strand_id
1 'polypeptide(L)'
;ENRPKNFGIGQDIQPKRDLTRFVKWPRYIRLQRQRSILYKRLKVPPAINQFTQALDRQTATQLFKLAHKYRPETKQEKKQRLLARAEQKAAGKGDTPTKRPPVLRAGVNTVTSLVESKKAQLVMWIQLR
;
A
#
# COMPACT_ATOMS: atom_id res chain seq x y z
N GLU A 1 7.74 57.92 -7.86
CA GLU A 1 7.62 57.82 -9.33
C GLU A 1 7.39 56.35 -9.70
N ASN A 2 6.28 56.05 -10.38
CA ASN A 2 6.00 54.67 -10.81
C ASN A 2 6.86 54.34 -12.02
N ARG A 3 7.68 53.29 -11.93
CA ARG A 3 8.50 52.77 -13.02
C ARG A 3 8.01 51.37 -13.41
N PRO A 4 6.90 51.25 -14.15
CA PRO A 4 6.38 49.96 -14.58
C PRO A 4 7.38 49.29 -15.53
N LYS A 5 7.63 47.99 -15.32
CA LYS A 5 8.46 47.16 -16.19
C LYS A 5 7.61 46.44 -17.21
N ASN A 6 8.08 46.36 -18.44
CA ASN A 6 7.43 45.63 -19.53
C ASN A 6 8.13 44.29 -19.74
N PHE A 7 7.48 43.17 -19.42
CA PHE A 7 8.05 41.82 -19.54
C PHE A 7 7.78 41.14 -20.90
N GLY A 8 7.42 41.93 -21.91
CA GLY A 8 7.29 41.47 -23.30
C GLY A 8 8.62 41.02 -23.90
N ILE A 9 8.55 40.36 -25.06
CA ILE A 9 9.74 39.88 -25.78
C ILE A 9 10.57 41.09 -26.22
N GLY A 10 11.86 41.12 -25.85
CA GLY A 10 12.80 42.19 -26.22
C GLY A 10 12.73 43.46 -25.35
N GLN A 11 11.98 43.43 -24.25
CA GLN A 11 11.86 44.54 -23.30
C GLN A 11 12.64 44.21 -22.00
N ASP A 12 12.06 44.41 -20.82
CA ASP A 12 12.72 44.15 -19.55
C ASP A 12 12.94 42.65 -19.26
N ILE A 13 13.90 42.35 -18.38
CA ILE A 13 14.21 40.98 -17.93
C ILE A 13 12.95 40.33 -17.35
N GLN A 14 12.63 39.13 -17.84
CA GLN A 14 11.49 38.37 -17.36
C GLN A 14 11.61 38.02 -15.86
N PRO A 15 10.51 38.08 -15.11
CA PRO A 15 10.51 37.72 -13.70
C PRO A 15 10.76 36.22 -13.54
N LYS A 16 11.18 35.83 -12.33
CA LYS A 16 11.24 34.41 -11.95
C LYS A 16 9.83 33.83 -11.98
N ARG A 17 9.57 32.96 -12.96
CA ARG A 17 8.32 32.21 -13.10
C ARG A 17 8.48 30.77 -12.65
N ASP A 18 7.37 30.06 -12.44
CA ASP A 18 7.43 28.63 -12.21
C ASP A 18 7.99 27.91 -13.45
N LEU A 19 9.13 27.23 -13.28
CA LEU A 19 9.81 26.47 -14.33
C LEU A 19 9.67 24.96 -14.14
N THR A 20 8.86 24.47 -13.19
CA THR A 20 8.68 23.03 -12.87
C THR A 20 8.50 22.13 -14.10
N ARG A 21 7.80 22.61 -15.13
CA ARG A 21 7.59 21.90 -16.41
C ARG A 21 8.85 21.77 -17.26
N PHE A 22 9.76 22.74 -17.20
CA PHE A 22 10.98 22.83 -18.01
C PHE A 22 12.25 22.40 -17.26
N VAL A 23 12.14 22.09 -15.96
CA VAL A 23 13.25 21.53 -15.18
C VAL A 23 13.76 20.25 -15.84
N LYS A 24 15.08 20.16 -16.00
CA LYS A 24 15.75 18.91 -16.35
C LYS A 24 15.71 17.96 -15.16
N TRP A 25 14.64 17.17 -15.08
CA TRP A 25 14.42 16.24 -13.97
C TRP A 25 15.52 15.15 -13.90
N PRO A 26 15.93 14.73 -12.69
CA PRO A 26 16.78 13.56 -12.47
C PRO A 26 16.31 12.33 -13.25
N ARG A 27 17.25 11.44 -13.63
CA ARG A 27 16.97 10.28 -14.49
C ARG A 27 15.86 9.39 -13.96
N TYR A 28 15.85 9.08 -12.66
CA TYR A 28 14.85 8.19 -12.06
C TYR A 28 13.41 8.75 -12.16
N ILE A 29 13.24 10.07 -12.00
CA ILE A 29 11.94 10.75 -12.15
C ILE A 29 11.47 10.68 -13.60
N ARG A 30 12.37 10.94 -14.56
CA ARG A 30 12.04 10.85 -15.99
C ARG A 30 11.60 9.44 -16.38
N LEU A 31 12.34 8.41 -15.94
CA LEU A 31 12.02 7.01 -16.22
C LEU A 31 10.67 6.60 -15.61
N GLN A 32 10.40 6.97 -14.36
CA GLN A 32 9.11 6.67 -13.71
C GLN A 32 7.93 7.34 -14.44
N ARG A 33 8.06 8.61 -14.83
CA ARG A 33 7.03 9.34 -15.59
C ARG A 33 6.81 8.74 -16.99
N GLN A 34 7.90 8.45 -17.71
CA GLN A 34 7.84 7.82 -19.03
C GLN A 34 7.20 6.44 -18.96
N ARG A 35 7.53 5.62 -17.95
CA ARG A 35 6.91 4.32 -17.71
C ARG A 35 5.39 4.46 -17.53
N SER A 36 4.92 5.40 -16.70
CA SER A 36 3.49 5.64 -16.51
C SER A 36 2.78 6.08 -17.79
N ILE A 37 3.43 6.93 -18.60
CA ILE A 37 2.90 7.34 -19.91
C ILE A 37 2.79 6.13 -20.84
N LEU A 38 3.80 5.27 -20.86
CA LEU A 38 3.82 4.08 -21.72
C LEU A 38 2.66 3.13 -21.41
N TYR A 39 2.39 2.85 -20.12
CA TYR A 39 1.24 2.05 -19.70
C TYR A 39 -0.12 2.61 -20.13
N LYS A 40 -0.24 3.93 -20.29
CA LYS A 40 -1.47 4.58 -20.79
C LYS A 40 -1.59 4.58 -22.31
N ARG A 41 -0.46 4.50 -23.02
CA ARG A 41 -0.41 4.59 -24.50
C ARG A 41 -0.49 3.21 -25.15
N LEU A 42 0.13 2.22 -24.54
CA LEU A 42 0.09 0.85 -25.04
C LEU A 42 -1.23 0.17 -24.67
N LYS A 43 -1.64 -0.79 -25.51
CA LYS A 43 -2.75 -1.70 -25.19
C LYS A 43 -2.28 -2.70 -24.13
N VAL A 44 -2.67 -2.50 -22.89
CA VAL A 44 -2.31 -3.39 -21.77
C VAL A 44 -3.23 -4.62 -21.77
N PRO A 45 -2.70 -5.85 -21.70
CA PRO A 45 -3.51 -7.06 -21.63
C PRO A 45 -4.48 -7.06 -20.44
N PRO A 46 -5.69 -7.65 -20.58
CA PRO A 46 -6.73 -7.62 -19.54
C PRO A 46 -6.30 -8.24 -18.21
N ALA A 47 -5.46 -9.27 -18.23
CA ALA A 47 -4.89 -9.90 -17.03
C ALA A 47 -4.05 -8.93 -16.16
N ILE A 48 -3.50 -7.87 -16.78
CA ILE A 48 -2.76 -6.81 -16.07
C ILE A 48 -3.71 -5.62 -15.81
N ASN A 49 -4.57 -5.30 -16.78
CA ASN A 49 -5.46 -4.15 -16.68
C ASN A 49 -6.52 -4.29 -15.58
N GLN A 50 -6.90 -5.50 -15.20
CA GLN A 50 -7.81 -5.75 -14.07
C GLN A 50 -7.33 -5.09 -12.77
N PHE A 51 -6.01 -4.93 -12.56
CA PHE A 51 -5.47 -4.26 -11.37
C PHE A 51 -5.60 -2.72 -11.42
N THR A 52 -6.01 -2.14 -12.55
CA THR A 52 -6.34 -0.70 -12.60
C THR A 52 -7.71 -0.41 -12.00
N GLN A 53 -8.62 -1.39 -12.04
CA GLN A 53 -9.95 -1.33 -11.45
C GLN A 53 -9.85 -1.72 -9.97
N ALA A 54 -9.87 -0.72 -9.10
CA ALA A 54 -9.77 -0.90 -7.66
C ALA A 54 -11.14 -0.74 -6.97
N LEU A 55 -11.22 -1.24 -5.74
CA LEU A 55 -12.37 -1.06 -4.86
C LEU A 55 -12.59 0.44 -4.57
N ASP A 56 -13.85 0.86 -4.43
CA ASP A 56 -14.19 2.24 -4.10
C ASP A 56 -13.71 2.63 -2.69
N ARG A 57 -13.58 3.94 -2.46
CA ARG A 57 -13.01 4.48 -1.22
C ARG A 57 -13.84 4.11 0.03
N GLN A 58 -15.16 4.03 -0.09
CA GLN A 58 -16.02 3.80 1.07
C GLN A 58 -15.94 2.34 1.51
N THR A 59 -16.08 1.40 0.57
CA THR A 59 -15.93 -0.03 0.85
C THR A 59 -14.52 -0.36 1.32
N ALA A 60 -13.49 0.26 0.72
CA ALA A 60 -12.10 0.09 1.19
C ALA A 60 -11.93 0.52 2.66
N THR A 61 -12.54 1.63 3.07
CA THR A 61 -12.46 2.11 4.46
C THR A 61 -13.13 1.14 5.43
N GLN A 62 -14.30 0.60 5.07
CA GLN A 62 -14.99 -0.41 5.87
C GLN A 62 -14.19 -1.71 5.95
N LEU A 63 -13.60 -2.15 4.84
CA LEU A 63 -12.75 -3.33 4.78
C LEU A 63 -11.51 -3.18 5.66
N PHE A 64 -10.83 -2.03 5.63
CA PHE A 64 -9.67 -1.79 6.51
C PHE A 64 -10.06 -1.72 7.99
N LYS A 65 -11.24 -1.19 8.34
CA LYS A 65 -11.76 -1.24 9.72
C LYS A 65 -11.98 -2.68 10.18
N LEU A 66 -12.55 -3.53 9.32
CA LEU A 66 -12.72 -4.96 9.61
C LEU A 66 -11.35 -5.65 9.77
N ALA A 67 -10.42 -5.37 8.85
CA ALA A 67 -9.08 -5.93 8.88
C ALA A 67 -8.30 -5.55 10.15
N HIS A 68 -8.49 -4.34 10.66
CA HIS A 68 -7.86 -3.87 11.89
C HIS A 68 -8.25 -4.73 13.11
N LYS A 69 -9.49 -5.21 13.17
CA LYS A 69 -9.97 -6.09 14.25
C LYS A 69 -9.29 -7.48 14.25
N TYR A 70 -8.90 -7.97 13.07
CA TYR A 70 -8.28 -9.28 12.88
C TYR A 70 -6.77 -9.21 12.63
N ARG A 71 -6.13 -8.12 13.05
CA ARG A 71 -4.69 -7.91 12.85
C ARG A 71 -3.88 -8.99 13.60
N PRO A 72 -2.82 -9.54 13.00
CA PRO A 72 -1.92 -10.45 13.69
C PRO A 72 -1.17 -9.75 14.83
N GLU A 73 -0.77 -10.54 15.83
CA GLU A 73 -0.03 -10.07 16.99
C GLU A 73 1.30 -9.38 16.61
N THR A 74 1.66 -8.35 17.38
CA THR A 74 2.99 -7.75 17.28
C THR A 74 4.05 -8.65 17.92
N LYS A 75 5.34 -8.40 17.60
CA LYS A 75 6.44 -9.15 18.21
C LYS A 75 6.47 -9.03 19.75
N GLN A 76 6.06 -7.87 20.28
CA GLN A 76 6.00 -7.60 21.72
C GLN A 76 4.84 -8.36 22.38
N GLU A 77 3.64 -8.29 21.81
CA GLU A 77 2.47 -9.06 22.25
C GLU A 77 2.75 -10.57 22.23
N LYS A 78 3.43 -11.05 21.17
CA LYS A 78 3.85 -12.45 21.07
C LYS A 78 4.76 -12.84 22.23
N LYS A 79 5.73 -11.98 22.60
CA LYS A 79 6.63 -12.22 23.73
C LYS A 79 5.84 -12.27 25.04
N GLN A 80 4.96 -11.31 25.29
CA GLN A 80 4.11 -11.27 26.48
C GLN A 80 3.23 -12.53 26.59
N ARG A 81 2.60 -12.96 25.49
CA ARG A 81 1.82 -14.21 25.45
C ARG A 81 2.65 -15.44 25.80
N LEU A 82 3.88 -15.52 25.26
CA LEU A 82 4.77 -16.65 25.53
C LEU A 82 5.25 -16.65 26.99
N LEU A 83 5.56 -15.49 27.56
CA LEU A 83 5.91 -15.34 28.98
C LEU A 83 4.75 -15.76 29.89
N ALA A 84 3.54 -15.23 29.66
CA ALA A 84 2.36 -15.59 30.43
C ALA A 84 2.04 -17.10 30.37
N ARG A 85 2.25 -17.73 29.21
CA ARG A 85 2.09 -19.18 29.06
C ARG A 85 3.17 -19.96 29.83
N ALA A 86 4.41 -19.49 29.81
CA ALA A 86 5.51 -20.10 30.57
C ALA A 86 5.26 -20.03 32.08
N GLU A 87 4.80 -18.88 32.59
CA GLU A 87 4.41 -18.70 33.99
C GLU A 87 3.26 -19.62 34.41
N GLN A 88 2.21 -19.74 33.57
CA GLN A 88 1.09 -20.64 33.84
C GLN A 88 1.52 -22.11 33.89
N LYS A 89 2.45 -22.50 33.01
CA LYS A 89 3.01 -23.86 33.00
C LYS A 89 3.89 -24.11 34.22
N ALA A 90 4.69 -23.14 34.65
CA ALA A 90 5.48 -23.22 35.87
C ALA A 90 4.60 -23.32 37.12
N ALA A 91 3.44 -22.65 37.13
CA ALA A 91 2.44 -22.74 38.19
C ALA A 91 1.63 -24.06 38.21
N GLY A 92 2.05 -25.09 37.46
CA GLY A 92 1.47 -26.43 37.50
C GLY A 92 0.14 -26.59 36.75
N LYS A 93 -0.36 -25.54 36.09
CA LYS A 93 -1.50 -25.67 35.17
C LYS A 93 -0.96 -26.30 33.88
N GLY A 94 -1.38 -27.53 33.58
CA GLY A 94 -0.95 -28.28 32.39
C GLY A 94 -1.11 -27.50 31.08
N ASP A 95 -0.43 -27.95 30.03
CA ASP A 95 -0.38 -27.29 28.72
C ASP A 95 -1.74 -27.43 27.98
N THR A 96 -2.74 -26.65 28.42
CA THR A 96 -4.08 -26.68 27.83
C THR A 96 -4.07 -25.99 26.45
N PRO A 97 -4.65 -26.60 25.40
CA PRO A 97 -4.73 -25.97 24.08
C PRO A 97 -5.61 -24.71 24.11
N THR A 98 -4.98 -23.53 24.16
CA THR A 98 -5.72 -22.27 24.07
C THR A 98 -6.34 -22.10 22.68
N LYS A 99 -7.62 -21.71 22.62
CA LYS A 99 -8.32 -21.39 21.38
C LYS A 99 -7.60 -20.23 20.66
N ARG A 100 -7.08 -20.49 19.46
CA ARG A 100 -6.38 -19.48 18.67
C ARG A 100 -7.40 -18.51 18.06
N PRO A 101 -7.25 -17.18 18.24
CA PRO A 101 -8.14 -16.23 17.60
C PRO A 101 -7.96 -16.28 16.06
N PRO A 102 -9.03 -16.05 15.28
CA PRO A 102 -8.90 -15.87 13.85
C PRO A 102 -8.08 -14.59 13.59
N VAL A 103 -7.11 -14.68 12.70
CA VAL A 103 -6.25 -13.57 12.30
C VAL A 103 -6.14 -13.54 10.78
N LEU A 104 -5.88 -12.36 10.24
CA LEU A 104 -5.57 -12.20 8.82
C LEU A 104 -4.33 -13.02 8.44
N ARG A 105 -4.42 -13.66 7.27
CA ARG A 105 -3.31 -14.37 6.65
C ARG A 105 -2.71 -13.49 5.57
N ALA A 106 -1.38 -13.40 5.54
CA ALA A 106 -0.63 -12.59 4.59
C ALA A 106 0.46 -13.45 3.91
N GLY A 107 0.89 -13.01 2.72
CA GLY A 107 1.87 -13.70 1.90
C GLY A 107 1.21 -14.50 0.77
N VAL A 108 1.78 -14.37 -0.44
CA VAL A 108 1.20 -14.95 -1.67
C VAL A 108 1.04 -16.46 -1.53
N ASN A 109 2.07 -17.17 -1.07
CA ASN A 109 2.05 -18.63 -0.93
C ASN A 109 0.98 -19.12 0.07
N THR A 110 0.82 -18.43 1.19
CA THR A 110 -0.19 -18.82 2.19
C THR A 110 -1.60 -18.56 1.67
N VAL A 111 -1.80 -17.43 0.98
CA VAL A 111 -3.09 -17.08 0.41
C VAL A 111 -3.48 -18.07 -0.71
N THR A 112 -2.56 -18.44 -1.61
CA THR A 112 -2.84 -19.39 -2.69
C THR A 112 -3.27 -20.75 -2.13
N SER A 113 -2.54 -21.31 -1.17
CA SER A 113 -2.92 -22.59 -0.55
C SER A 113 -4.27 -22.51 0.19
N LEU A 114 -4.63 -21.37 0.77
CA LEU A 114 -5.94 -21.16 1.42
C LEU A 114 -7.10 -21.04 0.42
N VAL A 115 -6.83 -20.48 -0.76
CA VAL A 115 -7.81 -20.42 -1.86
C VAL A 115 -8.02 -21.81 -2.46
N GLU A 116 -6.93 -22.54 -2.72
CA GLU A 116 -6.98 -23.92 -3.26
C GLU A 116 -7.71 -24.87 -2.31
N SER A 117 -7.44 -24.75 -1.00
CA SER A 117 -8.13 -25.54 0.04
C SER A 117 -9.55 -25.05 0.35
N LYS A 118 -10.06 -24.03 -0.35
CA LYS A 118 -11.38 -23.41 -0.16
C LYS A 118 -11.64 -22.92 1.27
N LYS A 119 -10.59 -22.56 2.01
CA LYS A 119 -10.67 -22.03 3.38
C LYS A 119 -10.71 -20.51 3.44
N ALA A 120 -10.33 -19.84 2.35
CA ALA A 120 -10.39 -18.38 2.26
C ALA A 120 -11.84 -17.91 2.01
N GLN A 121 -12.35 -17.01 2.85
CA GLN A 121 -13.67 -16.39 2.67
C GLN A 121 -13.61 -15.12 1.82
N LEU A 122 -12.55 -14.33 1.97
CA LEU A 122 -12.32 -13.10 1.23
C LEU A 122 -10.82 -12.94 1.00
N VAL A 123 -10.43 -12.56 -0.22
CA VAL A 123 -9.03 -12.30 -0.59
C VAL A 123 -8.89 -10.84 -0.99
N MET A 124 -7.91 -10.16 -0.39
CA MET A 124 -7.54 -8.79 -0.74
C MET A 124 -6.23 -8.80 -1.51
N TRP A 125 -6.25 -8.22 -2.71
CA TRP A 125 -5.06 -8.01 -3.53
C TRP A 125 -4.66 -6.53 -3.48
N ILE A 126 -3.35 -6.29 -3.42
CA ILE A 126 -2.79 -4.94 -3.46
C ILE A 126 -2.60 -4.55 -4.93
N GLN A 127 -3.05 -3.35 -5.27
CA GLN A 127 -2.75 -2.75 -6.56
C GLN A 127 -1.26 -2.37 -6.62
N LEU A 128 -0.50 -3.04 -7.48
CA LEU A 128 0.86 -2.64 -7.84
C LEU A 128 0.77 -1.41 -8.76
N ARG A 129 1.15 -0.23 -8.27
CA ARG A 129 1.41 0.97 -9.09
C ARG A 129 2.90 1.16 -9.32
#